data_AF-A0A874U900-F1
#
_entry.id   AF-A0A874U900-F1
#
_cell.length_a   1.000
_cell.length_b   1.000
_cell.length_c   1.000
_cell.angle_alpha   90.00
_cell.angle_beta   90.00
_cell.angle_gamma   90.00
#
_symmetry.space_group_name_H-M   'P 1'
#
loop_
_entity.id
_entity.type
_entity.pdbx_description
1 polymer ?
#
loop_
_entity_poly.entity_id
_entity_poly.type
_entity_poly.pdbx_seq_one_letter_code
_entity_poly.pdbx_strand_id
1 'polypeptide(L)' 'DRTLHHVIYGTDCIAAERKDDELLCSPVFLTIAQAVSYSWDIVAGLVFLHSQLIVHLDLKPANIFITEQNVCKIGDFG' A
#
# COMPACT_ATOMS: atom_id res chain seq x y z
N ASP A 1 -8.47 -8.17 -2.35
CA ASP A 1 -7.10 -7.71 -2.62
C ASP A 1 -6.64 -6.69 -1.60
N ARG A 2 -5.38 -6.74 -1.18
CA ARG A 2 -4.79 -5.77 -0.24
C ARG A 2 -4.44 -4.48 -0.99
N THR A 3 -4.88 -3.35 -0.45
CA THR A 3 -4.62 -2.03 -1.04
C THR A 3 -3.85 -1.14 -0.07
N LEU A 4 -3.24 -0.07 -0.58
CA LEU A 4 -2.52 0.90 0.23
C LEU A 4 -3.43 1.56 1.28
N HIS A 5 -4.73 1.69 1.00
CA HIS A 5 -5.73 2.12 1.98
C HIS A 5 -5.72 1.25 3.25
N HIS A 6 -5.65 -0.07 3.11
CA HIS A 6 -5.58 -0.99 4.25
C HIS A 6 -4.27 -0.83 5.05
N VAL A 7 -3.17 -0.46 4.40
CA VAL A 7 -1.88 -0.25 5.09
C VAL A 7 -1.82 1.09 5.82
N ILE A 8 -2.41 2.14 5.25
CA ILE A 8 -2.37 3.49 5.84
C ILE A 8 -3.43 3.63 6.95
N TYR A 9 -4.63 3.06 6.74
CA TYR A 9 -5.78 3.28 7.60
C TYR A 9 -6.30 2.01 8.29
N GLY A 10 -5.82 0.83 7.90
CA GLY A 10 -6.22 -0.44 8.51
C GLY A 10 -5.53 -0.67 9.85
N THR A 11 -6.28 -1.24 10.78
CA THR A 11 -5.80 -1.73 12.07
C THR A 11 -5.33 -3.18 11.92
N ASP A 12 -4.39 -3.44 11.01
CA ASP A 12 -3.77 -4.77 10.87
C ASP A 12 -2.87 -5.01 12.10
N CYS A 13 -3.48 -5.51 13.18
CA CYS A 13 -2.75 -6.04 14.32
C CYS A 13 -2.09 -7.35 13.87
N ILE A 14 -0.75 -7.42 13.86
CA ILE A 14 -0.11 -8.73 13.80
C ILE A 14 -0.35 -9.36 15.17
N ALA A 15 -1.25 -10.33 15.25
CA ALA A 15 -1.34 -11.19 16.41
C ALA A 15 -0.03 -11.99 16.48
N ALA A 16 0.94 -11.50 17.26
CA ALA A 16 2.12 -12.28 17.61
C ALA A 16 1.64 -13.56 18.31
N GLU A 17 2.08 -14.71 17.80
CA GLU A 17 1.75 -16.00 18.43
C GLU A 17 2.23 -16.03 19.88
N ARG A 18 1.36 -16.53 20.76
CA ARG A 18 1.45 -16.38 22.21
C ARG A 18 2.62 -17.16 22.81
N LYS A 19 3.40 -16.47 23.64
CA LYS A 19 3.80 -16.94 24.97
C LYS A 19 3.86 -15.73 25.91
N ASP A 20 3.05 -15.83 26.96
CA ASP A 20 3.10 -15.01 28.18
C ASP A 20 2.55 -13.56 28.08
N ASP A 21 1.24 -13.45 28.32
CA ASP A 21 0.47 -12.34 28.92
C ASP A 21 0.98 -10.89 28.82
N GLU A 22 1.09 -10.32 27.61
CA GLU A 22 0.86 -8.87 27.39
C GLU A 22 0.51 -8.59 25.91
N LEU A 23 -0.76 -8.31 25.64
CA LEU A 23 -1.28 -8.03 24.30
C LEU A 23 -0.88 -6.61 23.86
N LEU A 24 0.36 -6.42 23.41
CA LEU A 24 0.77 -5.20 22.73
C LEU A 24 0.42 -5.31 21.24
N CYS A 25 -0.80 -4.93 20.87
CA CYS A 25 -1.10 -4.57 19.49
C CYS A 25 -0.28 -3.32 19.13
N SER A 26 0.90 -3.51 18.52
CA SER A 26 1.57 -2.39 17.87
C SER A 26 0.84 -2.11 16.56
N PRO A 27 0.38 -0.87 16.31
CA PRO A 27 -0.13 -0.53 14.99
C PRO A 27 1.02 -0.69 13.99
N VAL A 28 0.80 -1.48 12.95
CA VAL A 28 1.79 -1.63 11.87
C VAL A 28 1.75 -0.36 11.03
N PHE A 29 2.58 0.61 11.39
CA PHE A 29 2.76 1.82 10.60
C PHE A 29 3.69 1.58 9.41
N LEU A 30 3.41 2.31 8.32
CA LEU A 30 4.29 2.36 7.16
C LEU A 30 5.65 2.93 7.57
N THR A 31 6.72 2.14 7.41
CA THR A 31 8.08 2.67 7.63
C THR A 31 8.45 3.68 6.54
N ILE A 32 9.39 4.58 6.82
CA ILE A 32 9.89 5.53 5.81
C ILE A 32 10.43 4.79 4.57
N ALA A 33 11.12 3.66 4.77
CA ALA A 33 11.62 2.83 3.68
C ALA A 33 10.48 2.29 2.80
N GLN A 34 9.40 1.80 3.40
CA GLN A 34 8.21 1.36 2.66
C GLN A 34 7.52 2.52 1.96
N ALA A 35 7.39 3.68 2.61
CA ALA A 35 6.82 4.88 2.01
C ALA A 35 7.57 5.29 0.73
N VAL A 36 8.91 5.31 0.79
CA VAL A 36 9.75 5.63 -0.36
C VAL A 36 9.60 4.57 -1.45
N SER A 37 9.65 3.28 -1.10
CA SER A 37 9.50 2.19 -2.07
C SER A 37 8.15 2.22 -2.78
N TYR A 38 7.04 2.41 -2.04
CA TYR A 38 5.70 2.48 -2.63
C TYR A 38 5.53 3.73 -3.48
N SER A 39 6.08 4.86 -3.04
CA SER A 39 6.05 6.09 -3.83
C SER A 39 6.78 5.91 -5.17
N TRP A 40 7.91 5.19 -5.16
CA TRP A 40 8.65 4.87 -6.38
C TRP A 40 7.81 4.05 -7.36
N ASP A 41 7.21 2.96 -6.90
CA ASP A 41 6.36 2.10 -7.73
C ASP A 41 5.17 2.86 -8.33
N ILE A 42 4.50 3.69 -7.53
CA ILE A 42 3.35 4.49 -7.96
C ILE A 42 3.79 5.52 -9.01
N VAL A 43 4.89 6.23 -8.77
CA VAL A 43 5.42 7.23 -9.73
C VAL A 43 5.85 6.55 -11.03
N ALA A 44 6.51 5.39 -10.96
CA ALA A 44 6.89 4.63 -12.15
C ALA A 44 5.66 4.21 -12.97
N GLY A 45 4.60 3.74 -12.31
CA GLY A 45 3.32 3.43 -12.94
C GLY A 45 2.66 4.65 -13.59
N LEU A 46 2.64 5.80 -12.91
CA LEU A 46 2.08 7.03 -13.47
C LEU A 46 2.87 7.54 -14.68
N VAL A 47 4.21 7.49 -14.62
CA VAL A 47 5.07 7.86 -15.76
C VAL A 47 4.74 7.01 -16.97
N PHE A 48 4.55 5.70 -16.78
CA PHE A 48 4.11 4.80 -17.84
C PHE A 48 2.74 5.20 -18.40
N LEU A 49 1.71 5.38 -17.55
CA LEU A 49 0.38 5.77 -18.01
C LEU A 49 0.37 7.08 -18.79
N HIS A 50 1.06 8.10 -18.26
CA HIS A 50 1.15 9.41 -18.90
C HIS A 50 1.91 9.36 -20.23
N SER A 51 2.90 8.46 -20.38
CA SER A 51 3.56 8.22 -21.69
C SER A 51 2.61 7.68 -22.75
N GLN A 52 1.51 7.03 -22.33
CA GLN A 52 0.47 6.49 -23.20
C GLN A 52 -0.73 7.45 -23.35
N LEU A 53 -0.60 8.70 -22.89
CA LEU A 53 -1.68 9.70 -22.85
C LEU A 53 -2.91 9.26 -22.05
N ILE A 54 -2.72 8.38 -21.06
CA ILE A 54 -3.78 7.92 -20.15
C ILE A 54 -3.70 8.71 -18.85
N VAL A 55 -4.79 9.33 -18.43
CA VAL A 55 -4.94 9.98 -17.13
C VAL A 55 -5.79 9.07 -16.23
N HIS A 56 -5.32 8.77 -15.02
CA HIS A 56 -6.02 7.84 -14.11
C HIS A 56 -7.33 8.40 -13.53
N LEU A 57 -7.37 9.72 -13.27
CA LEU A 57 -8.49 10.51 -12.73
C LEU A 57 -8.99 10.16 -11.31
N ASP A 58 -8.77 8.94 -10.82
CA ASP A 58 -9.21 8.51 -9.47
C ASP A 58 -8.04 7.98 -8.62
N LEU A 59 -6.88 8.66 -8.64
CA LEU A 59 -5.71 8.20 -7.91
C LEU A 59 -5.89 8.41 -6.39
N LYS A 60 -6.08 7.31 -5.65
CA LYS A 60 -6.24 7.30 -4.19
C LYS A 60 -5.70 5.99 -3.60
N PRO A 61 -5.43 5.90 -2.29
CA PRO A 61 -4.89 4.68 -1.67
C PRO A 61 -5.73 3.42 -1.89
N ALA A 62 -7.05 3.55 -2.09
CA ALA A 62 -7.93 2.42 -2.37
C ALA A 62 -7.69 1.80 -3.75
N ASN A 63 -7.15 2.58 -4.70
CA ASN A 63 -6.90 2.18 -6.09
C ASN A 63 -5.42 1.80 -6.32
N ILE A 64 -4.63 1.73 -5.24
CA ILE A 64 -3.26 1.21 -5.25
C ILE A 64 -3.26 -0.18 -4.61
N PHE A 65 -3.04 -1.20 -5.43
CA PHE A 65 -2.98 -2.60 -5.02
C PHE A 65 -1.56 -2.97 -4.61
N ILE A 66 -1.42 -3.79 -3.56
CA ILE A 66 -0.13 -4.27 -3.07
C ILE A 66 -0.06 -5.77 -3.32
N THR A 67 0.95 -6.21 -4.07
CA THR A 67 1.16 -7.64 -4.34
C THR A 67 1.74 -8.36 -3.12
N GLU A 68 1.74 -9.69 -3.14
CA GLU A 68 2.41 -10.52 -2.12
C GLU A 68 3.92 -10.24 -2.01
N GLN A 69 4.54 -9.75 -3.09
CA GLN A 69 5.95 -9.35 -3.13
C GLN A 69 6.18 -7.90 -2.67
N ASN A 70 5.16 -7.26 -2.07
CA ASN A 70 5.22 -5.92 -1.54
C ASN A 70 5.47 -4.83 -2.60
N VAL A 71 4.96 -5.03 -3.82
CA VAL A 71 5.04 -4.09 -4.94
C VAL A 71 3.71 -3.38 -5.14
N CYS A 72 3.72 -2.05 -5.32
CA CYS A 72 2.50 -1.29 -5.59
C CYS A 72 2.14 -1.30 -7.08
N LYS A 73 0.84 -1.44 -7.38
CA LYS A 73 0.28 -1.39 -8.73
C LYS A 73 -0.95 -0.48 -8.76
N ILE A 74 -1.01 0.38 -9.77
CA ILE A 74 -2.16 1.25 -10.03
C ILE A 74 -3.26 0.42 -10.69
N GLY A 75 -4.49 0.52 -10.19
CA GLY A 75 -5.68 -0.10 -10.77
C GLY A 75 -6.92 0.77 -10.55
N ASP A 76 -8.08 0.30 -11.01
CA ASP A 76 -9.37 0.99 -10.89
C ASP A 76 -9.35 2.44 -11.46
N PHE A 77 -9.45 2.53 -12.79
CA PHE A 77 -9.42 3.78 -13.55
C PHE A 77 -10.80 4.42 -13.59
N GLY A 78 -10.84 5.74 -13.31
CA GLY A 78 -12.08 6.54 -13.26
C GLY A 78 -12.52 7.10 -14.60
#